data_AF-A0A7W1A5D6-F1
#
_entry.id   AF-A0A7W1A5D6-F1
#
_cell.length_a   1.000
_cell.length_b   1.000
_cell.length_c   1.000
_cell.angle_alpha   90.00
_cell.angle_beta   90.00
_cell.angle_gamma   90.00
#
_symmetry.space_group_name_H-M   'P 1'
#
loop_
_entity.id
_entity.type
_entity.pdbx_description
1 polymer ?
#
loop_
_entity_poly.entity_id
_entity_poly.type
_entity_poly.pdbx_seq_one_letter_code
_entity_poly.pdbx_strand_id
1 'polypeptide(L)' 'VVKQLNGRATDVSPSGAAARESAFLQSYRAELTHFVSIVNEATPYEPPDDQLLVMRITEAIYKAAEEGKEVRF' A
#
# COMPACT_ATOMS: atom_id res chain seq x y z
N VAL A 1 19.56 3.04 -12.31
CA VAL A 1 19.81 4.43 -11.85
C VAL A 1 21.31 4.65 -11.85
N VAL A 2 21.83 5.53 -12.70
CA VAL A 2 23.27 5.80 -12.78
C VAL A 2 23.58 7.06 -11.96
N LYS A 3 24.57 6.97 -11.06
CA LYS A 3 25.06 8.11 -10.27
C LYS A 3 26.55 8.33 -10.52
N GLN A 4 26.95 9.59 -10.48
CA GLN A 4 28.36 10.00 -10.50
C GLN A 4 28.93 9.83 -9.09
N LEU A 5 29.82 8.84 -8.92
CA LEU A 5 30.53 8.59 -7.67
C LEU A 5 32.03 8.70 -7.94
N ASN A 6 32.73 9.56 -7.21
CA ASN A 6 34.17 9.81 -7.36
C ASN A 6 34.59 10.11 -8.81
N GLY A 7 33.79 10.89 -9.56
CA GLY A 7 34.08 11.27 -10.94
C GLY A 7 33.74 10.21 -11.99
N ARG A 8 33.21 9.04 -11.59
CA ARG A 8 32.83 7.95 -12.50
C ARG A 8 31.33 7.70 -12.50
N ALA A 9 30.77 7.55 -13.68
CA ALA A 9 29.39 7.08 -13.86
C ALA A 9 29.30 5.62 -13.38
N THR A 10 28.56 5.40 -12.30
CA THR A 10 28.39 4.10 -11.65
C THR A 10 26.91 3.73 -11.65
N ASP A 11 26.57 2.54 -12.13
CA ASP A 11 25.21 2.02 -12.00
C ASP A 11 24.97 1.61 -10.54
N VAL A 12 24.03 2.30 -9.90
CA VAL A 12 23.61 2.05 -8.52
C VAL A 12 22.20 1.49 -8.45
N SER A 13 21.72 0.92 -9.55
CA SER A 13 20.49 0.13 -9.54
C SER A 13 20.60 -0.94 -8.45
N PRO A 14 19.66 -1.00 -7.50
CA PRO A 14 19.66 -2.03 -6.47
C PRO A 14 19.63 -3.42 -7.12
N SER A 15 20.74 -4.17 -7.06
CA SER A 15 20.91 -5.44 -7.76
C SER A 15 20.93 -6.67 -6.84
N GLY A 16 20.85 -6.47 -5.52
CA GLY A 16 20.84 -7.54 -4.52
C GLY A 16 19.47 -8.18 -4.31
N ALA A 17 19.43 -9.41 -3.80
CA ALA A 17 18.19 -10.14 -3.48
C ALA A 17 17.28 -9.38 -2.49
N ALA A 18 17.88 -8.68 -1.52
CA ALA A 18 17.17 -7.82 -0.57
C ALA A 18 16.47 -6.60 -1.23
N ALA A 19 16.85 -6.25 -2.46
CA ALA A 19 16.22 -5.16 -3.19
C ALA A 19 15.01 -5.59 -4.04
N ARG A 20 14.78 -6.91 -4.19
CA ARG A 20 13.62 -7.45 -4.92
C ARG A 20 12.39 -7.59 -4.04
N GLU A 21 12.59 -7.81 -2.74
CA GLU A 21 11.53 -7.96 -1.76
C GLU A 21 11.30 -6.63 -1.04
N SER A 22 10.33 -5.85 -1.53
CA SER A 22 9.90 -4.62 -0.87
C SER A 22 8.75 -4.88 0.10
N ALA A 23 8.59 -4.02 1.10
CA ALA A 23 7.44 -4.09 2.01
C ALA A 23 6.10 -4.07 1.27
N PHE A 24 6.01 -3.34 0.15
CA PHE A 24 4.83 -3.34 -0.72
C PHE A 24 4.59 -4.69 -1.40
N LEU A 25 5.63 -5.31 -1.97
CA LEU A 25 5.46 -6.63 -2.60
C LEU A 25 5.09 -7.71 -1.57
N GLN A 26 5.66 -7.62 -0.38
CA GLN A 26 5.32 -8.50 0.74
C GLN A 26 3.87 -8.29 1.19
N SER A 27 3.38 -7.04 1.29
CA SER A 27 2.00 -6.77 1.68
C SER A 27 1.00 -7.33 0.66
N TYR A 28 1.26 -7.20 -0.64
CA TYR A 28 0.40 -7.82 -1.66
C TYR A 28 0.37 -9.35 -1.58
N ARG A 29 1.52 -9.99 -1.33
CA ARG A 29 1.56 -11.45 -1.14
C ARG A 29 0.82 -11.89 0.11
N ALA A 30 0.96 -11.14 1.21
CA ALA A 30 0.25 -11.40 2.45
C ALA A 30 -1.28 -11.29 2.24
N GLU A 31 -1.73 -10.25 1.56
CA GLU A 31 -3.15 -10.04 1.25
C GLU A 31 -3.73 -11.19 0.41
N LEU A 32 -3.03 -11.61 -0.64
CA LEU A 32 -3.46 -12.75 -1.47
C LEU A 32 -3.52 -14.06 -0.66
N THR A 33 -2.55 -14.27 0.24
CA THR A 33 -2.52 -15.45 1.11
C THR A 33 -3.68 -15.43 2.10
N HIS A 34 -3.98 -14.27 2.67
CA HIS A 34 -5.12 -14.07 3.57
C HIS A 34 -6.45 -14.34 2.86
N PHE A 35 -6.64 -13.79 1.66
CA PHE A 35 -7.82 -14.05 0.83
C PHE A 35 -8.04 -15.54 0.56
N VAL A 36 -6.99 -16.25 0.11
CA VAL A 36 -7.08 -17.71 -0.13
C VAL A 36 -7.38 -18.47 1.17
N SER A 37 -6.89 -18.01 2.32
CA SER A 37 -7.15 -18.63 3.62
C SER A 37 -8.61 -18.48 4.05
N ILE A 38 -9.22 -17.32 3.81
CA ILE A 38 -10.65 -17.09 4.06
C ILE A 38 -11.51 -17.97 3.15
N VAL A 39 -11.20 -18.02 1.85
CA VAL A 39 -11.99 -18.81 0.87
C VAL A 39 -11.95 -20.31 1.19
N ASN A 40 -10.83 -20.80 1.72
CA ASN A 40 -10.70 -22.18 2.16
C ASN A 40 -11.18 -22.41 3.61
N GLU A 41 -11.83 -21.44 4.24
CA GLU A 41 -12.34 -21.49 5.62
C GLU A 41 -11.26 -21.77 6.68
N ALA A 42 -9.98 -21.58 6.34
CA ALA A 42 -8.85 -21.74 7.25
C ALA A 42 -8.68 -20.54 8.20
N THR A 43 -9.31 -19.41 7.88
CA THR A 43 -9.35 -18.20 8.70
C THR A 43 -10.77 -17.63 8.65
N PRO A 44 -11.34 -17.20 9.79
CA PRO A 44 -12.67 -16.60 9.78
C PRO A 44 -12.69 -15.32 8.93
N TYR A 45 -13.81 -15.08 8.28
CA TYR A 45 -14.05 -13.83 7.58
C TYR A 45 -14.30 -12.69 8.57
N GLU A 46 -13.56 -11.60 8.39
CA GLU A 46 -13.80 -10.33 9.07
C GLU A 46 -14.39 -9.33 8.07
N PRO A 47 -15.53 -8.68 8.38
CA PRO A 47 -16.07 -7.62 7.54
C PRO A 47 -15.05 -6.48 7.32
N PRO A 48 -15.01 -5.88 6.12
CA PRO A 48 -14.00 -4.87 5.75
C PRO A 48 -14.36 -3.47 6.30
N ASP A 49 -14.57 -3.36 7.60
CA ASP A 49 -15.03 -2.12 8.25
C ASP A 49 -14.01 -0.99 8.11
N ASP A 50 -12.71 -1.29 8.20
CA ASP A 50 -11.63 -0.32 8.02
C ASP A 50 -11.60 0.24 6.58
N GLN A 51 -11.83 -0.61 5.58
CA GLN A 51 -11.88 -0.20 4.18
C GLN A 51 -13.08 0.71 3.92
N LEU A 52 -14.24 0.42 4.53
CA LEU A 52 -15.41 1.30 4.50
C LEU A 52 -15.12 2.65 5.16
N LEU A 53 -14.39 2.65 6.29
CA LEU A 53 -13.98 3.87 6.97
C LEU A 53 -13.07 4.72 6.08
N VAL A 54 -12.07 4.11 5.42
CA VAL A 54 -11.19 4.80 4.46
C VAL A 54 -11.98 5.44 3.32
N MET A 55 -12.99 4.74 2.79
CA MET A 55 -13.85 5.31 1.75
C MET A 55 -14.63 6.54 2.24
N ARG A 56 -15.20 6.48 3.44
CA ARG A 56 -15.94 7.62 4.05
C ARG A 56 -15.03 8.82 4.32
N ILE A 57 -13.82 8.57 4.83
CA ILE A 57 -12.80 9.61 5.00
C ILE A 57 -12.48 10.25 3.65
N THR A 58 -12.28 9.45 2.62
CA THR A 58 -11.94 9.92 1.28
C THR A 58 -13.05 10.81 0.72
N GLU A 59 -14.31 10.41 0.87
CA GLU A 59 -15.47 11.22 0.50
C GLU A 59 -15.51 12.55 1.27
N ALA A 60 -15.28 12.51 2.59
CA ALA A 60 -15.25 13.71 3.42
C ALA A 60 -14.12 14.68 3.00
N ILE A 61 -12.95 14.17 2.57
CA ILE A 61 -11.85 14.98 2.04
C ILE A 61 -12.29 15.72 0.78
N TYR A 62 -12.92 15.03 -0.18
CA TYR A 62 -13.41 15.67 -1.40
C TYR A 62 -14.46 16.74 -1.10
N LYS A 63 -15.41 16.44 -0.21
CA LYS A 63 -16.44 17.39 0.21
C LYS A 63 -15.86 18.60 0.93
N ALA A 64 -14.88 18.41 1.81
CA ALA A 64 -14.20 19.50 2.50
C ALA A 64 -13.44 20.40 1.52
N ALA A 65 -12.84 19.83 0.47
CA ALA A 65 -12.18 20.59 -0.59
C ALA A 65 -13.17 21.44 -1.42
N GLU A 66 -14.37 20.92 -1.69
CA GLU A 66 -15.43 21.66 -2.39
C GLU A 66 -16.05 22.77 -1.53
N GLU A 67 -16.35 22.48 -0.26
CA GLU A 67 -17.02 23.41 0.65
C GLU A 67 -16.06 24.41 1.33
N GLY A 68 -14.74 24.15 1.29
CA GLY A 68 -13.72 24.99 1.92
C GLY A 68 -13.78 24.99 3.46
N LYS A 69 -14.32 23.95 4.08
CA LYS A 69 -14.48 23.83 5.54
C LYS A 69 -14.40 22.37 6.01
N GLU A 70 -14.25 22.20 7.32
CA GLU A 70 -14.23 20.87 7.96
C GLU A 70 -15.57 20.12 7.78
N VAL A 71 -15.47 18.81 7.52
CA VAL A 71 -16.61 17.89 7.36
C VAL A 71 -16.43 16.72 8.34
N ARG A 72 -17.49 16.40 9.10
CA ARG A 72 -17.56 15.20 9.97
C ARG A 72 -18.23 14.03 9.23
N PHE A 73 -17.78 12.81 9.51
CA PHE A 73 -18.27 11.55 8.91
C PHE A 73 -18.31 10.42 9.95
#